data_AF-A0A453KRH7-F1
#
_entry.id   AF-A0A453KRH7-F1
#
_cell.length_a   1.000
_cell.length_b   1.000
_cell.length_c   1.000
_cell.angle_alpha   90.00
_cell.angle_beta   90.00
_cell.angle_gamma   90.00
#
_symmetry.space_group_name_H-M   'P 1'
#
loop_
_entity.id
_entity.type
_entity.pdbx_description
1 polymer ?
#
loop_
_entity_poly.entity_id
_entity_poly.type
_entity_poly.pdbx_seq_one_letter_code
_entity_poly.pdbx_strand_id
1 'polypeptide(L)'
;MIPPSIVSRGIGWQGIGILLDSFFGTANGTSVAVENVGLLAVTHVGSRRVVQISAGFMIFFAVLGKFGALFASIPLPIFAGMYCVFFAYVGACGLSFLQFCNLNSFRTKFILGFSFFIGISVPQYFNEYASVSGHGPVHTGARWFNDMINVPFSNKPFVAGLVAYFLDNTMHLHQSAVRKDRGYHWWDKFRSFKKDARSEEFYSLPFNLNKFFPSV
;
A
#
# COMPACT_ATOMS: atom_id res chain seq x y z
N MET A 1 17.53 0.32 9.65
CA MET A 1 16.36 0.93 10.34
C MET A 1 16.22 2.34 9.77
N ILE A 2 15.04 2.72 9.27
CA ILE A 2 14.90 3.86 8.34
C ILE A 2 14.49 5.14 9.10
N PRO A 3 15.23 6.26 9.00
CA PRO A 3 14.83 7.54 9.59
C PRO A 3 13.46 8.03 9.10
N PRO A 4 12.67 8.71 9.94
CA PRO A 4 11.36 9.25 9.56
C PRO A 4 11.44 10.25 8.40
N SER A 5 12.53 11.01 8.29
CA SER A 5 12.77 11.93 7.17
C SER A 5 12.88 11.19 5.83
N ILE A 6 13.36 9.95 5.82
CA ILE A 6 13.49 9.14 4.60
C ILE A 6 12.15 8.55 4.19
N VAL A 7 11.35 8.13 5.15
CA VAL A 7 9.98 7.67 4.87
C VAL A 7 9.17 8.81 4.26
N SER A 8 9.25 10.01 4.83
CA SER A 8 8.61 11.21 4.28
C SER A 8 9.09 11.54 2.86
N ARG A 9 10.42 11.49 2.62
CA ARG A 9 11.00 11.71 1.29
C ARG A 9 10.58 10.64 0.28
N GLY A 10 10.51 9.38 0.70
CA GLY A 10 10.03 8.28 -0.13
C GLY A 10 8.57 8.46 -0.55
N ILE A 11 7.70 8.84 0.39
CA ILE A 11 6.29 9.16 0.12
C ILE A 11 6.18 10.39 -0.79
N GLY A 12 7.00 11.42 -0.57
CA GLY A 12 7.04 12.61 -1.44
C GLY A 12 7.40 12.27 -2.89
N TRP A 13 8.46 11.46 -3.09
CA TRP A 13 8.86 11.01 -4.42
C TRP A 13 7.82 10.09 -5.06
N GLN A 14 7.17 9.25 -4.25
CA GLN A 14 6.06 8.41 -4.68
C GLN A 14 4.89 9.25 -5.22
N GLY A 15 4.55 10.35 -4.54
CA GLY A 15 3.53 11.29 -5.00
C GLY A 15 3.89 11.97 -6.33
N ILE A 16 5.15 12.39 -6.50
CA ILE A 16 5.64 12.94 -7.77
C ILE A 16 5.51 11.92 -8.91
N GLY A 17 5.85 10.65 -8.65
CA GLY A 17 5.65 9.56 -9.61
C GLY A 17 4.19 9.41 -10.04
N ILE A 18 3.26 9.42 -9.09
CA ILE A 18 1.81 9.33 -9.38
C ILE A 18 1.30 10.53 -10.19
N LEU A 19 1.85 11.74 -9.98
CA LEU A 19 1.50 12.91 -10.78
C LEU A 19 1.98 12.76 -12.23
N LEU A 20 3.20 12.26 -12.42
CA LEU A 20 3.74 11.98 -13.75
C LEU A 20 2.93 10.88 -14.45
N ASP A 21 2.61 9.79 -13.75
CA ASP A 21 1.74 8.72 -14.22
C ASP A 21 0.40 9.25 -14.73
N SER A 22 -0.24 10.09 -13.93
CA SER A 22 -1.52 10.71 -14.29
C SER A 22 -1.39 11.60 -15.52
N PHE A 23 -0.27 12.31 -15.67
CA PHE A 23 0.01 13.16 -16.82
C PHE A 23 0.25 12.36 -18.11
N PHE A 24 0.94 11.22 -18.01
CA PHE A 24 1.16 10.29 -19.13
C PHE A 24 -0.02 9.33 -19.37
N GLY A 25 -1.07 9.40 -18.55
CA GLY A 25 -2.30 8.62 -18.72
C GLY A 25 -2.15 7.16 -18.32
N THR A 26 -1.20 6.80 -17.45
CA THR A 26 -1.09 5.44 -16.94
C THR A 26 -2.28 5.15 -15.99
N ALA A 27 -3.01 4.08 -16.26
CA ALA A 27 -4.20 3.71 -15.48
C ALA A 27 -3.87 3.22 -14.06
N ASN A 28 -2.60 2.92 -13.79
CA ASN A 28 -2.09 2.45 -12.52
C ASN A 28 -1.07 3.47 -11.99
N GLY A 29 -1.24 3.91 -10.75
CA GLY A 29 -0.26 4.80 -10.10
C GLY A 29 1.01 4.04 -9.67
N THR A 30 2.13 4.75 -9.61
CA THR A 30 3.38 4.24 -9.07
C THR A 30 3.14 3.80 -7.62
N SER A 31 3.71 2.67 -7.23
CA SER A 31 3.70 2.18 -5.86
C SER A 31 4.97 1.39 -5.56
N VAL A 32 5.29 1.23 -4.27
CA VAL A 32 6.42 0.42 -3.83
C VAL A 32 6.00 -1.06 -3.89
N ALA A 33 6.66 -1.83 -4.76
CA ALA A 33 6.38 -3.25 -4.89
C ALA A 33 6.94 -4.05 -3.69
N VAL A 34 6.07 -4.81 -3.01
CA VAL A 34 6.45 -5.71 -1.91
C VAL A 34 7.42 -6.80 -2.40
N GLU A 35 7.29 -7.22 -3.65
CA GLU A 35 8.16 -8.21 -4.30
C GLU A 35 9.62 -7.76 -4.32
N ASN A 36 9.89 -6.48 -4.58
CA ASN A 36 11.24 -5.94 -4.59
C ASN A 36 11.89 -5.97 -3.21
N VAL A 37 11.08 -5.79 -2.16
CA VAL A 37 11.53 -5.87 -0.76
C VAL A 37 11.82 -7.34 -0.39
N GLY A 38 10.97 -8.27 -0.83
CA GLY A 38 11.20 -9.71 -0.66
C GLY A 38 12.47 -10.19 -1.39
N LEU A 39 12.67 -9.75 -2.63
CA LEU A 39 13.85 -10.08 -3.42
C LEU A 39 15.12 -9.53 -2.78
N LEU A 40 15.08 -8.32 -2.24
CA LEU A 40 16.18 -7.73 -1.48
C LEU A 40 16.52 -8.58 -0.25
N ALA A 41 15.52 -9.10 0.45
CA ALA A 41 15.73 -9.95 1.63
C ALA A 41 16.41 -11.28 1.29
N VAL A 42 16.16 -11.85 0.11
CA VAL A 42 16.77 -13.11 -0.35
C VAL A 42 18.14 -12.90 -0.96
N THR A 43 18.28 -11.90 -1.84
CA THR A 43 19.52 -11.65 -2.57
C THR A 43 20.57 -10.94 -1.73
N HIS A 44 20.17 -10.26 -0.65
CA HIS A 44 21.01 -9.38 0.16
C HIS A 44 21.71 -8.26 -0.64
N VAL A 45 21.24 -7.93 -1.85
CA VAL A 45 21.82 -6.89 -2.71
C VAL A 45 21.00 -5.60 -2.65
N GLY A 46 21.36 -4.70 -1.72
CA GLY A 46 20.73 -3.38 -1.54
C GLY A 46 21.31 -2.25 -2.37
N SER A 47 21.83 -2.52 -3.57
CA SER A 47 22.55 -1.52 -4.37
C SER A 47 21.62 -0.70 -5.26
N ARG A 48 21.74 0.64 -5.18
CA ARG A 48 20.97 1.59 -6.02
C ARG A 48 21.25 1.44 -7.52
N ARG A 49 22.47 1.02 -7.88
CA ARG A 49 22.86 0.83 -9.28
C ARG A 49 22.04 -0.28 -9.94
N VAL A 50 21.71 -1.33 -9.19
CA VAL A 50 20.88 -2.45 -9.69
C VAL A 50 19.50 -1.92 -10.06
N VAL A 51 18.88 -1.13 -9.19
CA VAL A 51 17.56 -0.52 -9.44
C VAL A 51 17.60 0.42 -10.65
N GLN A 52 18.65 1.24 -10.80
CA GLN A 52 18.81 2.13 -11.95
C GLN A 52 18.98 1.36 -13.28
N ILE A 53 19.77 0.29 -13.28
CA ILE A 53 19.96 -0.57 -14.45
C ILE A 53 18.64 -1.27 -14.80
N SER A 54 17.91 -1.81 -13.81
CA SER A 54 16.59 -2.40 -14.01
C SER A 54 15.58 -1.41 -14.60
N ALA A 55 15.56 -0.16 -14.12
CA ALA A 55 14.71 0.89 -14.68
C ALA A 55 15.07 1.19 -16.15
N GLY A 56 16.35 1.23 -16.49
CA GLY A 56 16.81 1.36 -17.87
C GLY A 56 16.32 0.23 -18.78
N PHE A 57 16.38 -1.02 -18.31
CA PHE A 57 15.84 -2.18 -19.04
C PHE A 57 14.32 -2.10 -19.20
N MET A 58 13.58 -1.66 -18.18
CA MET A 58 12.12 -1.48 -18.26
C MET A 58 11.74 -0.45 -19.33
N ILE A 59 12.45 0.69 -19.38
CA ILE A 59 12.24 1.72 -20.42
C ILE A 59 12.57 1.15 -21.81
N PHE A 60 13.70 0.45 -21.93
CA PHE A 60 14.11 -0.17 -23.19
C PHE A 60 13.08 -1.17 -23.72
N PHE A 61 12.57 -2.06 -22.87
CA PHE A 61 11.54 -3.02 -23.26
C PHE A 61 10.18 -2.36 -23.52
N ALA A 62 9.85 -1.27 -22.83
CA ALA A 62 8.62 -0.52 -23.07
C ALA A 62 8.59 0.11 -24.48
N VAL A 63 9.73 0.57 -25.01
CA VAL A 63 9.83 1.15 -26.36
C VAL A 63 9.71 0.08 -27.46
N LEU A 64 10.12 -1.15 -27.19
CA LEU A 64 10.08 -2.25 -28.15
C LEU A 64 8.72 -2.97 -28.13
N GLY A 65 7.75 -2.43 -28.85
CA GLY A 65 6.38 -2.97 -28.92
C GLY A 65 6.25 -4.45 -29.34
N LYS A 66 7.28 -5.04 -29.97
CA LYS A 66 7.34 -6.49 -30.25
C LYS A 66 7.31 -7.34 -28.98
N PHE A 67 7.98 -6.90 -27.92
CA PHE A 67 7.90 -7.58 -26.61
C PHE A 67 6.52 -7.41 -25.99
N GLY A 68 5.89 -6.24 -26.16
CA GLY A 68 4.49 -6.03 -25.76
C GLY A 68 3.53 -7.01 -26.43
N ALA A 69 3.71 -7.27 -27.73
CA ALA A 69 2.90 -8.26 -28.45
C ALA A 69 3.14 -9.70 -27.96
N LEU A 70 4.37 -10.06 -27.59
CA LEU A 70 4.67 -11.35 -26.96
C LEU A 70 3.95 -11.49 -25.60
N PHE A 71 3.96 -10.45 -24.76
CA PHE A 71 3.22 -10.48 -23.50
C PHE A 71 1.70 -10.55 -23.71
N ALA A 72 1.17 -9.88 -24.74
CA ALA A 72 -0.24 -9.98 -25.12
C ALA A 72 -0.63 -11.36 -25.66
N SER A 73 0.33 -12.15 -26.16
CA SER A 73 0.08 -13.51 -26.65
C SER A 73 -0.04 -14.57 -25.53
N ILE A 74 0.28 -14.21 -24.28
CA ILE A 74 0.19 -15.12 -23.14
C ILE A 74 -1.30 -15.42 -22.85
N PRO A 75 -1.70 -16.70 -22.77
CA PRO A 75 -3.09 -17.07 -22.48
C PRO A 75 -3.60 -16.53 -21.15
N LEU A 76 -4.86 -16.06 -21.14
CA LEU A 76 -5.58 -15.60 -19.94
C LEU A 76 -5.54 -16.59 -18.76
N PRO A 77 -5.63 -17.93 -18.95
CA PRO A 77 -5.55 -18.87 -17.84
C PRO A 77 -4.21 -18.82 -17.09
N ILE A 78 -3.10 -18.56 -17.79
CA ILE A 78 -1.78 -18.46 -17.17
C ILE A 78 -1.72 -17.21 -16.30
N PHE A 79 -2.21 -16.08 -16.82
CA PHE A 79 -2.33 -14.85 -16.04
C PHE A 79 -3.17 -15.07 -14.78
N ALA A 80 -4.33 -15.72 -14.89
CA ALA A 80 -5.17 -16.01 -13.73
C ALA A 80 -4.45 -16.87 -12.68
N GLY A 81 -3.69 -17.89 -13.11
CA GLY A 81 -2.86 -18.71 -12.23
C GLY A 81 -1.76 -17.91 -11.52
N MET A 82 -1.06 -17.04 -12.25
CA MET A 82 -0.05 -16.15 -11.67
C MET A 82 -0.64 -15.18 -10.65
N TYR A 83 -1.77 -14.54 -10.98
CA TYR A 83 -2.46 -13.62 -10.07
C TYR A 83 -2.97 -14.33 -8.80
N CYS A 84 -3.39 -15.59 -8.89
CA CYS A 84 -3.80 -16.37 -7.71
C CYS A 84 -2.66 -16.46 -6.68
N VAL A 85 -1.45 -16.80 -7.14
CA VAL A 85 -0.26 -16.86 -6.27
C VAL A 85 0.11 -15.48 -5.75
N PHE A 86 0.07 -14.46 -6.63
CA PHE A 86 0.40 -13.08 -6.26
C PHE A 86 -0.54 -12.53 -5.17
N PHE A 87 -1.85 -12.70 -5.33
CA PHE A 87 -2.83 -12.25 -4.33
C PHE A 87 -2.71 -13.03 -3.01
N ALA A 88 -2.41 -14.34 -3.07
CA ALA A 88 -2.14 -15.13 -1.87
C ALA A 88 -0.89 -14.62 -1.12
N TYR A 89 0.18 -14.29 -1.85
CA TYR A 89 1.40 -13.72 -1.27
C TYR A 89 1.15 -12.34 -0.64
N VAL A 90 0.48 -11.43 -1.36
CA VAL A 90 0.12 -10.10 -0.84
C VAL A 90 -0.76 -10.21 0.41
N GLY A 91 -1.72 -11.14 0.42
CA GLY A 91 -2.54 -11.45 1.59
C GLY A 91 -1.71 -11.95 2.78
N ALA A 92 -0.76 -12.87 2.54
CA ALA A 92 0.14 -13.38 3.57
C ALA A 92 1.07 -12.30 4.15
N CYS A 93 1.61 -11.41 3.30
CA CYS A 93 2.35 -10.23 3.74
C CYS A 93 1.48 -9.30 4.60
N GLY A 94 0.22 -9.08 4.21
CA GLY A 94 -0.75 -8.33 4.99
C GLY A 94 -0.98 -8.94 6.39
N LEU A 95 -1.22 -10.24 6.45
CA LEU A 95 -1.43 -10.97 7.72
C LEU A 95 -0.19 -10.98 8.60
N SER A 96 1.01 -10.96 8.01
CA SER A 96 2.26 -10.89 8.75
C SER A 96 2.36 -9.61 9.58
N PHE A 97 1.69 -8.52 9.21
CA PHE A 97 1.64 -7.32 10.05
C PHE A 97 0.86 -7.51 11.35
N LEU A 98 -0.04 -8.50 11.44
CA LEU A 98 -0.77 -8.81 12.68
C LEU A 98 0.17 -9.30 13.80
N GLN A 99 1.37 -9.79 13.46
CA GLN A 99 2.39 -10.18 14.44
C GLN A 99 2.86 -9.00 15.32
N PHE A 100 2.69 -7.77 14.85
CA PHE A 100 3.04 -6.56 15.60
C PHE A 100 1.93 -6.13 16.57
N CYS A 101 0.73 -6.70 16.45
CA CYS A 101 -0.42 -6.39 17.29
C CYS A 101 -0.59 -7.46 18.38
N ASN A 102 -1.13 -7.07 19.54
CA ASN A 102 -1.46 -8.04 20.58
C ASN A 102 -2.78 -8.77 20.26
N LEU A 103 -2.68 -9.94 19.63
CA LEU A 103 -3.82 -10.82 19.30
C LEU A 103 -4.39 -11.58 20.51
N ASN A 104 -3.77 -11.49 21.69
CA ASN A 104 -4.33 -12.08 22.90
C ASN A 104 -5.50 -11.24 23.44
N SER A 105 -5.43 -9.93 23.24
CA SER A 105 -6.46 -8.96 23.67
C SER A 105 -7.78 -9.16 22.91
N PHE A 106 -8.90 -9.19 23.65
CA PHE A 106 -10.24 -9.28 23.07
C PHE A 106 -10.51 -8.09 22.13
N ARG A 107 -10.06 -6.88 22.50
CA ARG A 107 -10.19 -5.66 21.70
C ARG A 107 -9.62 -5.83 20.29
N THR A 108 -8.37 -6.26 20.17
CA THR A 108 -7.70 -6.43 18.86
C THR A 108 -8.40 -7.48 18.01
N LYS A 109 -8.78 -8.61 18.60
CA LYS A 109 -9.53 -9.67 17.91
C LYS A 109 -10.89 -9.19 17.43
N PHE A 110 -11.61 -8.43 18.26
CA PHE A 110 -12.91 -7.87 17.92
C PHE A 110 -12.80 -6.84 16.79
N ILE A 111 -11.86 -5.89 16.88
CA ILE A 111 -11.63 -4.89 15.83
C ILE A 111 -11.28 -5.59 14.51
N LEU A 112 -10.34 -6.55 14.54
CA LEU A 112 -9.91 -7.30 13.36
C LEU A 112 -11.08 -8.07 12.73
N GLY A 113 -11.77 -8.89 13.52
CA GLY A 113 -12.86 -9.74 13.03
C GLY A 113 -14.05 -8.93 12.51
N PHE A 114 -14.46 -7.89 13.24
CA PHE A 114 -15.58 -7.04 12.84
C PHE A 114 -15.27 -6.24 11.58
N SER A 115 -14.08 -5.63 11.51
CA SER A 115 -13.67 -4.84 10.33
C SER A 115 -13.55 -5.71 9.08
N PHE A 116 -13.06 -6.95 9.23
CA PHE A 116 -12.98 -7.91 8.13
C PHE A 116 -14.38 -8.29 7.64
N PHE A 117 -15.30 -8.60 8.55
CA PHE A 117 -16.68 -8.97 8.21
C PHE A 117 -17.42 -7.83 7.50
N ILE A 118 -17.40 -6.62 8.07
CA ILE A 118 -18.06 -5.44 7.48
C ILE A 118 -17.39 -5.04 6.16
N GLY A 119 -16.06 -5.14 6.08
CA GLY A 119 -15.29 -4.88 4.86
C GLY A 119 -15.61 -5.81 3.69
N ILE A 120 -16.17 -6.99 3.95
CA ILE A 120 -16.70 -7.87 2.90
C ILE A 120 -18.19 -7.62 2.67
N SER A 121 -18.97 -7.52 3.75
CA SER A 121 -20.44 -7.47 3.71
C SER A 121 -20.98 -6.19 3.07
N VAL A 122 -20.50 -5.01 3.49
CA VAL A 122 -21.02 -3.72 2.98
C VAL A 122 -20.68 -3.53 1.50
N PRO A 123 -19.43 -3.73 1.05
CA PRO A 123 -19.10 -3.62 -0.36
C PRO A 123 -19.82 -4.65 -1.24
N GLN A 124 -20.06 -5.86 -0.72
CA GLN A 124 -20.86 -6.85 -1.44
C GLN A 124 -22.30 -6.37 -1.61
N TYR A 125 -22.92 -5.82 -0.56
CA TYR A 125 -24.25 -5.22 -0.64
C TYR A 125 -24.33 -4.09 -1.67
N PHE A 126 -23.34 -3.18 -1.70
CA PHE A 126 -23.32 -2.09 -2.69
C PHE A 126 -23.20 -2.60 -4.13
N ASN A 127 -22.35 -3.61 -4.36
CA ASN A 127 -22.18 -4.19 -5.69
C ASN A 127 -23.41 -4.98 -6.15
N GLU A 128 -24.05 -5.72 -5.25
CA GLU A 128 -25.24 -6.52 -5.56
C GLU A 128 -26.49 -5.65 -5.74
N TYR A 129 -26.62 -4.60 -4.95
CA TYR A 129 -27.67 -3.60 -5.16
C TYR A 129 -27.50 -2.89 -6.52
N ALA A 130 -26.27 -2.52 -6.88
CA ALA A 130 -25.97 -1.92 -8.18
C ALA A 130 -26.26 -2.86 -9.36
N SER A 131 -26.01 -4.17 -9.21
CA SER A 131 -26.27 -5.15 -10.28
C SER A 131 -27.76 -5.43 -10.48
N VAL A 132 -28.56 -5.39 -9.41
CA VAL A 132 -30.01 -5.68 -9.46
C VAL A 132 -30.83 -4.44 -9.86
N SER A 133 -30.52 -3.27 -9.29
CA SER A 133 -31.31 -2.05 -9.48
C SER A 133 -30.77 -1.13 -10.58
N GLY A 134 -29.59 -1.44 -11.15
CA GLY A 134 -28.94 -0.62 -12.18
C GLY A 134 -28.37 0.71 -11.68
N HIS A 135 -28.48 1.01 -10.38
CA HIS A 135 -27.89 2.16 -9.72
C HIS A 135 -27.37 1.79 -8.33
N GLY A 136 -26.35 2.52 -7.83
CA GLY A 136 -25.86 2.32 -6.48
C GLY A 136 -26.91 2.65 -5.39
N PRO A 137 -26.73 2.18 -4.15
CA PRO A 137 -27.67 2.41 -3.05
C PRO A 137 -27.97 3.89 -2.80
N VAL A 138 -26.97 4.75 -2.99
CA VAL A 138 -27.15 6.20 -2.95
C VAL A 138 -27.52 6.69 -4.34
N HIS A 139 -28.79 7.02 -4.53
CA HIS A 139 -29.33 7.59 -5.76
C HIS A 139 -29.99 8.94 -5.50
N THR A 140 -29.20 10.00 -5.65
CA THR A 140 -29.67 11.39 -5.67
C THR A 140 -29.66 11.95 -7.10
N GLY A 141 -30.32 13.08 -7.34
CA GLY A 141 -30.29 13.75 -8.65
C GLY A 141 -28.90 14.23 -9.10
N ALA A 142 -27.90 14.18 -8.23
CA ALA A 142 -26.52 14.55 -8.50
C ALA A 142 -25.65 13.30 -8.76
N ARG A 143 -25.37 12.99 -10.03
CA ARG A 143 -24.54 11.84 -10.43
C ARG A 143 -23.14 11.86 -9.79
N TRP A 144 -22.51 13.03 -9.75
CA TRP A 144 -21.19 13.21 -9.14
C TRP A 144 -21.17 12.83 -7.65
N PHE A 145 -22.25 13.13 -6.92
CA PHE A 145 -22.36 12.81 -5.49
C PHE A 145 -22.57 11.31 -5.30
N ASN A 146 -23.41 10.69 -6.14
CA ASN A 146 -23.62 9.25 -6.12
C ASN A 146 -22.30 8.50 -6.36
N ASP A 147 -21.49 8.94 -7.33
CA ASP A 147 -20.20 8.29 -7.62
C ASP A 147 -19.19 8.48 -6.47
N MET A 148 -19.15 9.68 -5.86
CA MET A 148 -18.30 9.96 -4.70
C MET A 148 -18.59 9.06 -3.49
N ILE A 149 -19.85 8.66 -3.30
CA ILE A 149 -20.25 7.81 -2.17
C ILE A 149 -20.23 6.32 -2.56
N ASN A 150 -20.77 5.95 -3.71
CA ASN A 150 -20.90 4.54 -4.07
C ASN A 150 -19.53 3.91 -4.38
N VAL A 151 -18.59 4.61 -5.03
CA VAL A 151 -17.30 4.02 -5.44
C VAL A 151 -16.43 3.61 -4.24
N PRO A 152 -16.21 4.46 -3.22
CA PRO A 152 -15.42 4.05 -2.06
C PRO A 152 -16.10 2.93 -1.25
N PHE A 153 -17.42 2.98 -1.09
CA PHE A 153 -18.16 1.98 -0.33
C PHE A 153 -18.29 0.63 -1.06
N SER A 154 -18.19 0.59 -2.39
CA SER A 154 -18.04 -0.65 -3.15
C SER A 154 -16.64 -1.29 -3.06
N ASN A 155 -15.66 -0.60 -2.46
CA ASN A 155 -14.29 -1.09 -2.34
C ASN A 155 -14.03 -1.79 -0.99
N LYS A 156 -13.78 -3.10 -1.03
CA LYS A 156 -13.53 -3.99 0.13
C LYS A 156 -12.47 -3.46 1.12
N PRO A 157 -11.21 -3.22 0.69
CA PRO A 157 -10.17 -2.70 1.58
C PRO A 157 -10.49 -1.32 2.16
N PHE A 158 -11.19 -0.45 1.42
CA PHE A 158 -11.54 0.89 1.92
C PHE A 158 -12.48 0.81 3.11
N VAL A 159 -13.59 0.05 2.97
CA VAL A 159 -14.56 -0.12 4.06
C VAL A 159 -13.94 -0.85 5.25
N ALA A 160 -13.16 -1.91 5.00
CA ALA A 160 -12.43 -2.61 6.06
C ALA A 160 -11.50 -1.67 6.84
N GLY A 161 -10.72 -0.84 6.14
CA GLY A 161 -9.80 0.11 6.73
C GLY A 161 -10.49 1.24 7.48
N LEU A 162 -11.57 1.79 6.93
CA LEU A 162 -12.37 2.84 7.56
C LEU A 162 -13.00 2.35 8.87
N VAL A 163 -13.58 1.15 8.87
CA VAL A 163 -14.17 0.53 10.06
C VAL A 163 -13.09 0.20 11.09
N ALA A 164 -11.97 -0.38 10.66
CA ALA A 164 -10.85 -0.67 11.55
C ALA A 164 -10.31 0.61 12.21
N TYR A 165 -10.12 1.67 11.43
CA TYR A 165 -9.69 2.97 11.93
C TYR A 165 -10.71 3.56 12.91
N PHE A 166 -12.00 3.57 12.55
CA PHE A 166 -13.04 4.10 13.41
C PHE A 166 -13.12 3.33 14.74
N LEU A 167 -13.11 2.00 14.70
CA LEU A 167 -13.15 1.15 15.88
C LEU A 167 -11.88 1.27 16.73
N ASP A 168 -10.71 1.41 16.10
CA ASP A 168 -9.46 1.62 16.82
C ASP A 168 -9.43 2.96 17.57
N ASN A 169 -10.05 4.01 17.01
CA ASN A 169 -10.19 5.32 17.67
C ASN A 169 -11.30 5.33 18.74
N THR A 170 -12.45 4.69 18.46
CA THR A 170 -13.63 4.73 19.33
C THR A 170 -13.49 3.82 20.56
N MET A 171 -12.76 2.70 20.49
CA MET A 171 -12.53 1.80 21.66
C MET A 171 -11.47 2.32 22.66
N HIS A 172 -11.60 3.60 23.02
CA HIS A 172 -11.13 4.33 24.21
C HIS A 172 -9.61 4.46 24.50
N LEU A 173 -9.08 5.58 24.00
CA LEU A 173 -8.28 6.66 24.61
C LEU A 173 -7.67 6.64 26.03
N HIS A 174 -7.89 5.70 26.96
CA HIS A 174 -7.52 5.95 28.37
C HIS A 174 -6.68 4.90 29.12
N GLN A 175 -6.05 3.94 28.45
CA GLN A 175 -5.13 3.02 29.13
C GLN A 175 -3.80 2.91 28.40
N SER A 176 -2.70 3.15 29.11
CA SER A 176 -1.31 2.97 28.65
C SER A 176 -1.04 1.57 28.08
N ALA A 177 -1.87 0.58 28.44
CA ALA A 177 -1.87 -0.77 27.88
C ALA A 177 -2.21 -0.80 26.37
N VAL A 178 -3.05 0.11 25.87
CA VAL A 178 -3.49 0.18 24.47
C VAL A 178 -2.33 0.54 23.53
N ARG A 179 -1.37 1.34 24.01
CA ARG A 179 -0.18 1.71 23.23
C ARG A 179 0.71 0.49 22.96
N LYS A 180 0.76 -0.45 23.91
CA LYS A 180 1.47 -1.73 23.76
C LYS A 180 0.72 -2.68 22.82
N ASP A 181 -0.61 -2.69 22.88
CA ASP A 181 -1.46 -3.56 22.04
C ASP A 181 -1.49 -3.18 20.56
N ARG A 182 -1.36 -1.88 20.23
CA ARG A 182 -1.28 -1.37 18.85
C ARG A 182 0.09 -1.57 18.19
N GLY A 183 1.08 -2.09 18.92
CA GLY A 183 2.44 -2.27 18.38
C GLY A 183 3.29 -0.99 18.31
N TYR A 184 2.85 0.12 18.92
CA TYR A 184 3.63 1.38 18.93
C TYR A 184 5.02 1.23 19.56
N HIS A 185 5.19 0.28 20.48
CA HIS A 185 6.51 -0.04 21.06
C HIS A 185 7.53 -0.48 19.99
N TRP A 186 7.07 -1.15 18.92
CA TRP A 186 7.94 -1.47 17.79
C TRP A 186 8.34 -0.21 17.02
N TRP A 187 7.40 0.71 16.82
CA TRP A 187 7.63 2.01 16.18
C TRP A 187 8.56 2.94 16.97
N ASP A 188 8.54 2.89 18.32
CA ASP A 188 9.45 3.67 19.17
C ASP A 188 10.93 3.35 18.88
N LYS A 189 11.25 2.11 18.49
CA LYS A 189 12.61 1.69 18.11
C LYS A 189 13.11 2.39 16.84
N PHE A 190 12.21 2.89 15.98
CA PHE A 190 12.54 3.68 14.79
C PHE A 190 12.80 5.16 15.11
N ARG A 191 12.36 5.66 16.28
CA ARG A 191 12.49 7.08 16.67
C ARG A 191 13.86 7.44 17.26
N SER A 192 14.63 6.44 17.70
CA SER A 192 15.89 6.61 18.46
C SER A 192 17.15 6.83 17.60
N PHE A 193 17.03 6.86 16.28
CA PHE A 193 18.19 6.78 15.37
C PHE A 193 18.97 8.10 15.16
N LYS A 194 18.71 9.15 15.95
CA LYS A 194 19.22 10.51 15.75
C LYS A 194 20.73 10.73 16.00
N LYS A 195 21.57 9.68 16.01
CA LYS A 195 22.96 9.73 16.50
C LYS A 195 24.08 9.22 15.57
N ASP A 196 23.80 8.70 14.36
CA ASP A 196 24.86 8.07 13.54
C ASP A 196 25.05 8.75 12.16
N ALA A 197 26.15 9.50 12.01
CA ALA A 197 26.49 10.30 10.82
C ALA A 197 26.71 9.46 9.54
N ARG A 198 27.04 8.17 9.67
CA ARG A 198 27.22 7.25 8.54
C ARG A 198 25.94 6.96 7.75
N SER A 199 24.78 7.27 8.31
CA SER A 199 23.49 6.97 7.68
C SER A 199 23.04 8.05 6.70
N GLU A 200 23.48 9.31 6.88
CA GLU A 200 23.13 10.38 5.92
C GLU A 200 23.79 10.16 4.56
N GLU A 201 25.03 9.65 4.53
CA GLU A 201 25.73 9.33 3.29
C GLU A 201 25.04 8.19 2.52
N PHE A 202 24.60 7.14 3.23
CA PHE A 202 23.92 5.97 2.67
C PHE A 202 22.53 6.28 2.09
N TYR A 203 21.90 7.36 2.55
CA TYR A 203 20.55 7.78 2.15
C TYR A 203 20.51 9.12 1.38
N SER A 204 21.68 9.64 1.02
CA SER A 204 21.83 10.83 0.18
C SER A 204 21.12 10.65 -1.18
N LEU A 205 20.31 11.60 -1.65
CA LEU A 205 19.71 11.53 -2.99
C LEU A 205 20.77 11.77 -4.08
N PRO A 206 20.60 11.16 -5.28
CA PRO A 206 21.44 11.49 -6.43
C PRO A 206 21.31 12.98 -6.80
N PHE A 207 22.33 13.53 -7.46
CA PHE A 207 22.37 14.93 -7.95
C PHE A 207 22.18 16.02 -6.89
N ASN A 208 22.65 15.84 -5.65
CA ASN A 208 22.56 16.86 -4.59
C ASN A 208 21.13 17.32 -4.24
N LEU A 209 20.11 16.53 -4.58
CA LEU A 209 18.72 16.77 -4.19
C LEU A 209 18.49 16.78 -2.66
N ASN A 210 19.48 16.37 -1.86
CA ASN A 210 19.51 16.58 -0.41
C ASN A 210 19.40 18.05 0.00
N LYS A 211 19.80 18.98 -0.89
CA LYS A 211 19.74 20.42 -0.61
C LYS A 211 18.31 20.97 -0.64
N PHE A 212 17.42 20.34 -1.41
CA PHE A 212 16.00 20.68 -1.49
C PHE A 212 15.14 19.83 -0.56
N PHE A 213 15.58 18.61 -0.24
CA PHE A 213 14.92 17.70 0.70
C PHE A 213 15.92 17.26 1.78
N PRO A 214 16.21 18.13 2.77
CA PRO A 214 17.16 17.81 3.83
C PRO A 214 16.69 16.64 4.71
N SER A 215 17.64 15.90 5.27
CA SER A 215 17.42 14.71 6.14
C SER A 215 17.02 15.04 7.59
N VAL A 216 16.82 16.32 7.92
CA VAL A 216 16.61 16.83 9.29
C VAL A 216 15.31 16.38 9.96
#